data_AF-A0A0C2MEB8-F1
#
_entry.id   AF-A0A0C2MEB8-F1
#
_cell.length_a   1.000
_cell.length_b   1.000
_cell.length_c   1.000
_cell.angle_alpha   90.00
_cell.angle_beta   90.00
_cell.angle_gamma   90.00
#
_symmetry.space_group_name_H-M   'P 1'
#
loop_
_entity.id
_entity.type
_entity.pdbx_description
1 polymer ?
#
loop_
_entity_poly.entity_id
_entity_poly.type
_entity_poly.pdbx_seq_one_letter_code
_entity_poly.pdbx_strand_id
1 'polypeptide(L)'
;MNAENVIPAPRGVYGLCMASVRELIIIYGDFHDFSGRVYDELWSYNTLSQIWRQYRPPIEAQNALIDPSICVVGNSVYIFGGSSLHDSIITTNSLISFDVSSAKWQILSPSTEYPHQTIPPTMYESLIFYHNEYLYLLGVFRSSLERDTMYKFSLKTSSWSLVTQNGKQPFLKHRIFGTVFKNQFYMFGCSSETNRFKTVYIFDFSTNTWTLRETSLKSQQYPDDRTEESFAFSRGFGYLNGGKVQETSKNFSDIWKIDLVSLEWVKLDHALKAGTSDHCTSVLNDSYLYRFGGKSQDSDCHNTLEKITIRPPTLFQLCLESIKRSPKLRTYANYLPPVILNDVNFDKNDSSLDS
;
A
#
# COMPACT_ATOMS: atom_id res chain seq x y z
N MET A 1 2.80 24.56 -1.54
CA MET A 1 4.27 24.53 -1.62
C MET A 1 4.63 23.66 -2.80
N ASN A 2 5.57 24.13 -3.62
CA ASN A 2 5.79 23.70 -5.00
C ASN A 2 6.12 22.21 -5.11
N ALA A 3 5.44 21.49 -6.01
CA ALA A 3 5.96 20.23 -6.52
C ALA A 3 7.33 20.53 -7.14
N GLU A 4 8.41 20.05 -6.51
CA GLU A 4 9.73 20.13 -7.13
C GLU A 4 9.70 19.29 -8.42
N ASN A 5 10.50 19.73 -9.39
CA ASN A 5 10.51 19.28 -10.79
C ASN A 5 10.57 17.74 -10.96
N VAL A 6 10.37 17.27 -12.19
CA VAL A 6 10.56 15.87 -12.59
C VAL A 6 11.93 15.36 -12.12
N ILE A 7 11.94 14.45 -11.13
CA ILE A 7 13.15 13.87 -10.53
C ILE A 7 13.21 12.38 -10.89
N PRO A 8 14.42 11.77 -11.01
CA PRO A 8 14.56 10.32 -11.13
C PRO A 8 13.81 9.54 -10.03
N ALA A 9 13.51 8.27 -10.32
CA ALA A 9 12.83 7.38 -9.38
C ALA A 9 13.51 7.39 -7.99
N PRO A 10 12.74 7.37 -6.90
CA PRO A 10 13.30 7.40 -5.56
C PRO A 10 14.12 6.13 -5.27
N ARG A 11 14.95 6.20 -4.23
CA ARG A 11 15.71 5.05 -3.71
C ARG A 11 15.11 4.64 -2.39
N GLY A 12 14.24 3.65 -2.43
CA GLY A 12 13.56 3.14 -1.25
C GLY A 12 14.20 1.83 -0.81
N VAL A 13 14.61 1.76 0.44
CA VAL A 13 15.38 0.60 0.91
C VAL A 13 14.47 -0.34 1.70
N TYR A 14 13.87 0.14 2.79
CA TYR A 14 13.03 -0.66 3.70
C TYR A 14 11.80 0.10 4.20
N GLY A 15 10.79 -0.63 4.67
CA GLY A 15 9.65 -0.05 5.37
C GLY A 15 8.80 0.92 4.56
N LEU A 16 8.80 0.78 3.22
CA LEU A 16 7.92 1.54 2.33
C LEU A 16 6.50 0.98 2.35
N CYS A 17 5.54 1.87 2.16
CA CYS A 17 4.17 1.52 1.84
C CYS A 17 3.80 2.07 0.46
N MET A 18 2.89 1.37 -0.22
CA MET A 18 2.48 1.73 -1.57
C MET A 18 0.99 1.52 -1.76
N ALA A 19 0.36 2.48 -2.44
CA ALA A 19 -1.04 2.43 -2.82
C ALA A 19 -1.22 2.99 -4.23
N SER A 20 -2.36 2.69 -4.84
CA SER A 20 -2.72 3.21 -6.15
C SER A 20 -3.93 4.13 -6.03
N VAL A 21 -3.93 5.21 -6.80
CA VAL A 21 -5.04 6.16 -6.90
C VAL A 21 -5.11 6.72 -8.30
N ARG A 22 -6.27 6.55 -8.97
CA ARG A 22 -6.43 6.89 -10.40
C ARG A 22 -5.36 6.20 -11.26
N GLU A 23 -4.53 6.96 -11.97
CA GLU A 23 -3.37 6.49 -12.75
C GLU A 23 -2.03 6.57 -12.00
N LEU A 24 -2.05 6.95 -10.73
CA LEU A 24 -0.87 7.18 -9.90
C LEU A 24 -0.55 5.95 -9.04
N ILE A 25 0.75 5.66 -8.95
CA ILE A 25 1.32 4.83 -7.87
C ILE A 25 1.88 5.79 -6.83
N ILE A 26 1.41 5.67 -5.59
CA ILE A 26 1.85 6.46 -4.45
C ILE A 26 2.74 5.61 -3.57
N ILE A 27 3.92 6.11 -3.24
CA ILE A 27 4.90 5.47 -2.38
C ILE A 27 5.24 6.44 -1.26
N TYR A 28 5.26 5.95 -0.03
CA TYR A 28 5.61 6.74 1.14
C TYR A 28 6.43 5.88 2.10
N GLY A 29 7.40 6.49 2.79
CA GLY A 29 8.24 5.82 3.77
C GLY A 29 9.71 6.22 3.63
N ASP A 30 10.59 5.35 4.12
CA ASP A 30 12.03 5.58 4.21
C ASP A 30 12.74 5.49 2.85
N PHE A 31 13.08 6.67 2.33
CA PHE A 31 13.94 6.84 1.16
C PHE A 31 15.33 7.28 1.59
N HIS A 32 16.37 6.66 1.02
CA HIS A 32 17.75 7.04 1.28
C HIS A 32 18.38 7.73 0.06
N ASP A 33 19.11 8.83 0.28
CA ASP A 33 20.01 9.34 -0.76
C ASP A 33 21.36 8.58 -0.79
N PHE A 34 22.22 8.93 -1.75
CA PHE A 34 23.58 8.36 -1.86
C PHE A 34 24.49 8.67 -0.66
N SER A 35 24.11 9.62 0.20
CA SER A 35 24.82 9.97 1.42
C SER A 35 24.28 9.22 2.65
N GLY A 36 23.25 8.38 2.47
CA GLY A 36 22.60 7.62 3.53
C GLY A 36 21.57 8.44 4.33
N ARG A 37 21.24 9.67 3.89
CA ARG A 37 20.20 10.49 4.55
C ARG A 37 18.83 9.93 4.24
N VAL A 38 18.01 9.84 5.27
CA VAL A 38 16.63 9.38 5.21
C VAL A 38 15.68 10.55 4.95
N TYR A 39 14.69 10.33 4.08
CA TYR A 39 13.64 11.27 3.75
C TYR A 39 12.25 10.64 3.92
N ASP A 40 11.31 11.38 4.49
CA ASP A 40 9.91 11.01 4.79
C ASP A 40 8.94 11.56 3.74
N GLU A 41 9.19 11.25 2.48
CA GLU A 41 8.53 11.92 1.38
C GLU A 41 7.43 11.08 0.74
N LEU A 42 6.43 11.74 0.16
CA LEU A 42 5.45 11.10 -0.70
C LEU A 42 5.89 11.22 -2.14
N TRP A 43 6.06 10.08 -2.80
CA TRP A 43 6.36 9.99 -4.21
C TRP A 43 5.12 9.53 -4.97
N SER A 44 4.82 10.19 -6.08
CA SER A 44 3.80 9.74 -7.02
C SER A 44 4.43 9.44 -8.37
N TYR A 45 4.14 8.28 -8.93
CA TYR A 45 4.48 7.93 -10.30
C TYR A 45 3.22 7.89 -11.15
N ASN A 46 3.14 8.74 -12.16
CA ASN A 46 2.05 8.72 -13.12
C ASN A 46 2.31 7.65 -14.18
N THR A 47 1.49 6.60 -14.19
CA THR A 47 1.72 5.43 -15.06
C THR A 47 1.45 5.67 -16.55
N LEU A 48 0.73 6.74 -16.89
CA LEU A 48 0.46 7.12 -18.27
C LEU A 48 1.64 7.92 -18.85
N SER A 49 2.04 8.99 -18.16
CA SER A 49 3.14 9.89 -18.56
C SER A 49 4.53 9.39 -18.19
N GLN A 50 4.63 8.43 -17.27
CA GLN A 50 5.89 7.89 -16.72
C GLN A 50 6.73 8.93 -15.95
N ILE A 51 6.04 9.89 -15.33
CA ILE A 51 6.68 10.98 -14.59
C ILE A 51 6.56 10.74 -13.08
N TRP A 52 7.68 10.89 -12.39
CA TRP A 52 7.73 10.95 -10.93
C TRP A 52 7.55 12.39 -10.44
N ARG A 53 6.84 12.54 -9.32
CA ARG A 53 6.72 13.78 -8.56
C ARG A 53 6.90 13.49 -7.08
N GLN A 54 7.47 14.45 -6.37
CA GLN A 54 7.80 14.36 -4.95
C GLN A 54 7.03 15.44 -4.18
N TYR A 55 6.51 15.06 -3.03
CA TYR A 55 5.74 15.92 -2.15
C TYR A 55 6.25 15.77 -0.71
N ARG A 56 6.75 16.86 -0.14
CA ARG A 56 7.20 16.89 1.26
C ARG A 56 6.00 17.02 2.20
N PRO A 57 5.96 16.25 3.31
CA PRO A 57 4.92 16.40 4.33
C PRO A 57 5.07 17.72 5.09
N PRO A 58 4.02 18.15 5.81
CA PRO A 58 4.08 19.31 6.72
C PRO A 58 5.22 19.17 7.72
N ILE A 59 5.86 20.28 8.10
CA ILE A 59 7.01 20.29 9.03
C ILE A 59 6.62 19.64 10.38
N GLU A 60 5.38 19.81 10.80
CA GLU A 60 4.85 19.26 12.05
C GLU A 60 4.66 17.74 12.01
N ALA A 61 4.71 17.14 10.82
CA ALA A 61 4.69 15.70 10.59
C ALA A 61 6.05 15.17 10.10
N GLN A 62 7.07 16.04 9.98
CA GLN A 62 8.39 15.63 9.51
C GLN A 62 9.14 14.85 10.58
N ASN A 63 9.30 13.56 10.34
CA ASN A 63 10.17 12.62 11.03
C ASN A 63 10.35 11.47 10.03
N ALA A 64 11.57 11.08 9.68
CA ALA A 64 11.83 9.86 8.90
C ALA A 64 10.92 8.69 9.35
N LEU A 65 9.97 8.19 8.54
CA LEU A 65 9.04 7.13 8.98
C LEU A 65 9.30 5.82 8.23
N ILE A 66 9.85 4.84 8.95
CA ILE A 66 9.85 3.41 8.61
C ILE A 66 8.52 2.81 9.05
N ASP A 67 7.98 1.92 8.21
CA ASP A 67 6.74 1.18 8.40
C ASP A 67 5.47 2.03 8.64
N PRO A 68 5.27 3.14 7.92
CA PRO A 68 3.96 3.81 7.92
C PRO A 68 2.91 2.94 7.23
N SER A 69 1.67 3.06 7.66
CA SER A 69 0.54 2.43 6.98
C SER A 69 -0.15 3.42 6.04
N ILE A 70 -0.63 2.94 4.88
CA ILE A 70 -1.24 3.77 3.85
C ILE A 70 -2.58 3.20 3.37
N CYS A 71 -3.55 4.08 3.15
CA CYS A 71 -4.84 3.75 2.54
C CYS A 71 -5.29 4.87 1.60
N VAL A 72 -6.01 4.52 0.54
CA VAL A 72 -6.56 5.48 -0.43
C VAL A 72 -8.08 5.45 -0.37
N VAL A 73 -8.71 6.63 -0.30
CA VAL A 73 -10.16 6.80 -0.44
C VAL A 73 -10.44 7.97 -1.36
N GLY A 74 -11.07 7.69 -2.50
CA GLY A 74 -11.26 8.71 -3.54
C GLY A 74 -9.92 9.25 -4.03
N ASN A 75 -9.66 10.54 -3.82
CA ASN A 75 -8.39 11.20 -4.18
C ASN A 75 -7.49 11.47 -2.98
N SER A 76 -7.90 11.04 -1.79
CA SER A 76 -7.15 11.25 -0.56
C SER A 76 -6.34 10.02 -0.22
N VAL A 77 -5.05 10.23 -0.02
CA VAL A 77 -4.12 9.27 0.56
C VAL A 77 -4.08 9.53 2.05
N TYR A 78 -4.30 8.52 2.88
CA TYR A 78 -4.23 8.58 4.34
C TYR A 78 -3.03 7.78 4.79
N ILE A 79 -2.23 8.38 5.68
CA ILE A 79 -1.02 7.78 6.22
C ILE A 79 -1.10 7.84 7.74
N PHE A 80 -0.87 6.69 8.38
CA PHE A 80 -0.84 6.60 9.84
C PHE A 80 0.49 6.03 10.33
N GLY A 81 1.01 6.70 11.36
CA GLY A 81 2.11 6.19 12.16
C GLY A 81 3.42 6.05 11.41
N GLY A 82 4.33 5.29 12.01
CA GLY A 82 5.69 5.06 11.52
C GLY A 82 6.72 5.35 12.61
N SER A 83 7.98 4.99 12.32
CA SER A 83 9.10 5.14 13.25
C SER A 83 10.35 5.71 12.59
N SER A 84 11.02 6.62 13.27
CA SER A 84 12.30 7.21 12.86
C SER A 84 13.46 6.50 13.53
N LEU A 85 14.52 6.24 12.76
CA LEU A 85 15.78 5.66 13.25
C LEU A 85 16.84 6.71 13.59
N HIS A 86 16.54 8.01 13.58
CA HIS A 86 17.52 9.05 13.91
C HIS A 86 17.89 9.07 15.41
N ASP A 87 19.07 8.56 15.76
CA ASP A 87 19.76 8.55 17.09
C ASP A 87 18.95 7.99 18.29
N SER A 88 17.62 7.89 18.16
CA SER A 88 16.63 7.38 19.09
C SER A 88 15.40 6.96 18.27
N ILE A 89 14.73 5.85 18.66
CA ILE A 89 13.53 5.41 17.95
C ILE A 89 12.36 6.33 18.30
N ILE A 90 12.07 7.32 17.45
CA ILE A 90 10.92 8.21 17.60
C ILE A 90 9.75 7.60 16.85
N THR A 91 8.60 7.41 17.52
CA THR A 91 7.41 6.86 16.88
C THR A 91 6.24 7.80 16.96
N THR A 92 5.42 7.82 15.92
CA THR A 92 4.23 8.66 15.86
C THR A 92 2.96 7.83 15.78
N ASN A 93 1.87 8.37 16.32
CA ASN A 93 0.50 7.90 16.13
C ASN A 93 -0.33 8.95 15.38
N SER A 94 0.33 9.83 14.63
CA SER A 94 -0.35 10.84 13.81
C SER A 94 -1.07 10.20 12.62
N LEU A 95 -2.20 10.81 12.27
CA LEU A 95 -2.94 10.53 11.04
C LEU A 95 -2.88 11.77 10.16
N ILE A 96 -2.26 11.63 9.00
CA ILE A 96 -2.16 12.68 7.99
C ILE A 96 -2.87 12.24 6.71
N SER A 97 -3.26 13.21 5.90
CA SER A 97 -3.82 12.98 4.59
C SER A 97 -3.21 13.88 3.53
N PHE A 98 -3.16 13.38 2.31
CA PHE A 98 -2.70 14.08 1.12
C PHE A 98 -3.74 13.96 0.02
N ASP A 99 -4.27 15.08 -0.46
CA ASP A 99 -5.17 15.11 -1.61
C ASP A 99 -4.36 15.22 -2.90
N VAL A 100 -4.42 14.18 -3.74
CA VAL A 100 -3.61 14.11 -4.98
C VAL A 100 -4.09 15.08 -6.06
N SER A 101 -5.30 15.64 -5.96
CA SER A 101 -5.84 16.56 -6.96
C SER A 101 -5.34 17.98 -6.74
N SER A 102 -5.28 18.39 -5.48
CA SER A 102 -4.87 19.73 -5.05
C SER A 102 -3.42 19.79 -4.56
N ALA A 103 -2.76 18.63 -4.42
CA ALA A 103 -1.43 18.49 -3.84
C ALA A 103 -1.31 19.15 -2.44
N LYS A 104 -2.34 18.95 -1.61
CA LYS A 104 -2.42 19.54 -0.27
C LYS A 104 -2.39 18.47 0.80
N TRP A 105 -1.59 18.74 1.82
CA TRP A 105 -1.53 17.96 3.05
C TRP A 105 -2.50 18.50 4.10
N GLN A 106 -2.99 17.61 4.95
CA GLN A 106 -3.76 17.94 6.13
C GLN A 106 -3.41 16.97 7.27
N ILE A 107 -3.19 17.50 8.47
CA ILE A 107 -3.07 16.73 9.69
C ILE A 107 -4.49 16.51 10.22
N LEU A 108 -4.93 15.24 10.29
CA LEU A 108 -6.27 14.86 10.76
C LEU A 108 -6.27 14.54 12.25
N SER A 109 -5.20 13.92 12.74
CA SER A 109 -4.96 13.66 14.16
C SER A 109 -3.48 13.87 14.44
N PRO A 110 -3.09 14.89 15.22
CA PRO A 110 -1.69 15.09 15.60
C PRO A 110 -1.22 13.98 16.53
N SER A 111 0.10 13.79 16.60
CA SER A 111 0.72 12.83 17.52
C SER A 111 0.51 13.27 18.98
N THR A 112 0.33 12.32 19.89
CA THR A 112 0.21 12.59 21.33
C THR A 112 1.02 11.59 22.14
N GLU A 113 1.81 12.07 23.09
CA GLU A 113 2.64 11.24 23.98
C GLU A 113 1.79 10.40 24.95
N TYR A 114 0.62 10.91 25.34
CA TYR A 114 -0.30 10.28 26.28
C TYR A 114 -1.68 10.12 25.64
N PRO A 115 -1.85 9.16 24.72
CA PRO A 115 -3.13 8.92 24.07
C PRO A 115 -4.17 8.49 25.12
N HIS A 116 -5.35 9.11 25.08
CA HIS A 116 -6.51 8.61 25.79
C HIS A 116 -6.88 7.21 25.27
N GLN A 117 -7.60 6.39 26.05
CA GLN A 117 -7.94 5.01 25.67
C GLN A 117 -8.61 4.84 24.29
N THR A 118 -9.25 5.90 23.79
CA THR A 118 -9.95 5.92 22.50
C THR A 118 -9.08 6.32 21.33
N ILE A 119 -7.89 6.89 21.57
CA ILE A 119 -6.90 7.28 20.57
C ILE A 119 -5.90 6.14 20.45
N PRO A 120 -5.53 5.72 19.22
CA PRO A 120 -4.55 4.66 19.06
C PRO A 120 -3.19 5.09 19.64
N PRO A 121 -2.49 4.20 20.35
CA PRO A 121 -1.08 4.42 20.68
C PRO A 121 -0.22 4.31 19.42
N THR A 122 1.09 4.53 19.59
CA THR A 122 2.07 4.23 18.54
C THR A 122 2.07 2.74 18.26
N MET A 123 1.89 2.36 16.99
CA MET A 123 1.86 0.95 16.55
C MET A 123 3.00 0.68 15.57
N TYR A 124 3.49 -0.56 15.59
CA TYR A 124 4.43 -1.10 14.61
C TYR A 124 3.67 -1.96 13.60
N GLU A 125 4.21 -2.05 12.39
CA GLU A 125 3.67 -2.89 11.33
C GLU A 125 2.15 -2.75 11.14
N SER A 126 1.68 -1.51 11.30
CA SER A 126 0.26 -1.19 11.31
C SER A 126 -0.37 -1.33 9.92
N LEU A 127 -1.69 -1.50 9.90
CA LEU A 127 -2.51 -1.49 8.70
C LEU A 127 -3.67 -0.52 8.92
N ILE A 128 -3.78 0.43 8.00
CA ILE A 128 -4.93 1.31 7.87
C ILE A 128 -5.77 0.89 6.67
N PHE A 129 -7.09 0.84 6.84
CA PHE A 129 -8.02 0.52 5.76
C PHE A 129 -9.34 1.26 5.91
N TYR A 130 -10.04 1.48 4.80
CA TYR A 130 -11.29 2.23 4.78
C TYR A 130 -12.52 1.33 4.71
N HIS A 131 -13.54 1.67 5.49
CA HIS A 131 -14.88 1.08 5.37
C HIS A 131 -15.96 2.01 5.93
N ASN A 132 -17.05 2.22 5.18
CA ASN A 132 -18.25 2.95 5.60
C ASN A 132 -17.96 4.30 6.31
N GLU A 133 -17.18 5.19 5.68
CA GLU A 133 -16.81 6.53 6.20
C GLU A 133 -15.81 6.53 7.38
N TYR A 134 -15.29 5.37 7.76
CA TYR A 134 -14.27 5.23 8.79
C TYR A 134 -12.95 4.72 8.22
N LEU A 135 -11.85 5.22 8.76
CA LEU A 135 -10.54 4.62 8.63
C LEU A 135 -10.31 3.73 9.85
N TYR A 136 -10.12 2.44 9.63
CA TYR A 136 -9.82 1.46 10.66
C TYR A 136 -8.32 1.26 10.75
N LEU A 137 -7.85 0.94 11.96
CA LEU A 137 -6.45 0.75 12.27
C LEU A 137 -6.26 -0.50 13.13
N LEU A 138 -5.30 -1.32 12.72
CA LEU A 138 -4.77 -2.47 13.44
C LEU A 138 -3.24 -2.39 13.42
N GLY A 139 -2.57 -2.96 14.41
CA GLY A 139 -1.10 -2.99 14.43
C GLY A 139 -0.56 -3.66 15.69
N VAL A 140 0.76 -3.79 15.74
CA VAL A 140 1.47 -4.40 16.86
C VAL A 140 1.79 -3.33 17.91
N PHE A 141 1.46 -3.62 19.17
CA PHE A 141 1.73 -2.74 20.30
C PHE A 141 3.10 -3.03 20.92
N ARG A 142 3.77 -1.99 21.44
CA ARG A 142 5.02 -2.16 22.20
C ARG A 142 4.80 -2.83 23.56
N SER A 143 3.62 -2.62 24.14
CA SER A 143 3.21 -3.13 25.45
C SER A 143 2.47 -4.45 25.29
N SER A 144 2.90 -5.50 25.99
CA SER A 144 2.23 -6.81 25.99
C SER A 144 0.86 -6.82 26.69
N LEU A 145 0.46 -5.71 27.33
CA LEU A 145 -0.80 -5.58 28.05
C LEU A 145 -1.95 -5.10 27.17
N GLU A 146 -1.65 -4.50 26.02
CA GLU A 146 -2.64 -4.03 25.06
C GLU A 146 -2.98 -5.19 24.12
N ARG A 147 -4.15 -5.80 24.31
CA ARG A 147 -4.70 -6.79 23.36
C ARG A 147 -4.82 -6.14 21.98
N ASP A 148 -4.80 -6.96 20.93
CA ASP A 148 -4.90 -6.59 19.51
C ASP A 148 -6.14 -5.74 19.20
N THR A 149 -6.10 -4.46 19.58
CA THR A 149 -7.24 -3.55 19.65
C THR A 149 -7.38 -2.83 18.32
N MET A 150 -8.59 -2.89 17.76
CA MET A 150 -8.91 -2.16 16.54
C MET A 150 -9.48 -0.78 16.86
N TYR A 151 -8.93 0.24 16.22
CA TYR A 151 -9.39 1.62 16.32
C TYR A 151 -10.07 2.01 15.01
N LYS A 152 -10.96 3.01 15.08
CA LYS A 152 -11.51 3.65 13.89
C LYS A 152 -11.58 5.16 14.04
N PHE A 153 -11.26 5.87 12.98
CA PHE A 153 -11.34 7.32 12.84
C PHE A 153 -12.52 7.69 11.94
N SER A 154 -13.41 8.53 12.46
CA SER A 154 -14.55 9.07 11.70
C SER A 154 -14.09 10.21 10.81
N LEU A 155 -14.18 10.07 9.49
CA LEU A 155 -13.85 11.16 8.56
C LEU A 155 -14.83 12.34 8.67
N LYS A 156 -16.05 12.09 9.16
CA LYS A 156 -17.09 13.13 9.32
C LYS A 156 -16.86 14.00 10.56
N THR A 157 -16.52 13.37 11.69
CA THR A 157 -16.39 14.05 12.99
C THR A 157 -14.94 14.29 13.40
N SER A 158 -13.97 13.78 12.62
CA SER A 158 -12.54 13.86 12.90
C SER A 158 -12.18 13.35 14.31
N SER A 159 -12.73 12.19 14.68
CA SER A 159 -12.58 11.64 16.03
C SER A 159 -12.31 10.14 16.01
N TRP A 160 -11.43 9.69 16.91
CA TRP A 160 -11.14 8.28 17.14
C TRP A 160 -12.16 7.61 18.07
N SER A 161 -12.36 6.32 17.86
CA SER A 161 -13.14 5.45 18.74
C SER A 161 -12.64 4.01 18.66
N LEU A 162 -12.91 3.24 19.71
CA LEU A 162 -12.61 1.80 19.74
C LEU A 162 -13.63 1.02 18.91
N VAL A 163 -13.17 -0.07 18.30
CA VAL A 163 -14.05 -1.04 17.65
C VAL A 163 -14.25 -2.22 18.59
N THR A 164 -15.50 -2.57 18.85
CA THR A 164 -15.83 -3.80 19.57
C THR A 164 -15.36 -5.00 18.74
N GLN A 165 -14.73 -5.99 19.38
CA GLN A 165 -14.21 -7.17 18.69
C GLN A 165 -14.63 -8.43 19.45
N ASN A 166 -15.58 -9.15 18.88
CA ASN A 166 -16.11 -10.41 19.37
C ASN A 166 -15.36 -11.59 18.71
N GLY A 167 -15.52 -12.80 19.27
CA GLY A 167 -14.89 -14.01 18.75
C GLY A 167 -13.41 -14.11 19.10
N LYS A 168 -12.71 -15.04 18.42
CA LYS A 168 -11.28 -15.28 18.65
C LYS A 168 -10.46 -14.29 17.82
N GLN A 169 -9.96 -13.25 18.49
CA GLN A 169 -9.11 -12.24 17.88
C GLN A 169 -7.80 -12.86 17.36
N PRO A 170 -7.26 -12.34 16.24
CA PRO A 170 -5.91 -12.69 15.81
C PRO A 170 -4.89 -12.16 16.81
N PHE A 171 -3.78 -12.88 16.97
CA PHE A 171 -2.64 -12.40 17.74
C PHE A 171 -1.63 -11.76 16.79
N LEU A 172 -1.40 -10.45 16.89
CA LEU A 172 -0.57 -9.71 15.94
C LEU A 172 0.89 -9.67 16.42
N LYS A 173 1.75 -10.49 15.79
CA LYS A 173 3.21 -10.49 16.05
C LYS A 173 4.05 -9.86 14.94
N HIS A 174 3.51 -9.90 13.73
CA HIS A 174 4.22 -9.60 12.49
C HIS A 174 3.32 -8.81 11.55
N ARG A 175 3.92 -8.32 10.45
CA ARG A 175 3.24 -7.57 9.40
C ARG A 175 1.89 -8.18 9.01
N ILE A 176 0.90 -7.29 8.99
CA ILE A 176 -0.47 -7.61 8.60
C ILE A 176 -0.78 -7.04 7.23
N PHE A 177 -1.52 -7.82 6.46
CA PHE A 177 -2.08 -7.41 5.18
C PHE A 177 -3.57 -7.67 5.20
N GLY A 178 -4.35 -6.81 4.58
CA GLY A 178 -5.77 -7.08 4.50
C GLY A 178 -6.53 -6.13 3.61
N THR A 179 -7.78 -6.51 3.36
CA THR A 179 -8.70 -5.71 2.55
C THR A 179 -10.12 -5.96 2.98
N VAL A 180 -10.98 -4.98 2.70
CA VAL A 180 -12.41 -5.09 2.94
C VAL A 180 -13.08 -5.55 1.65
N PHE A 181 -13.87 -6.61 1.75
CA PHE A 181 -14.67 -7.13 0.66
C PHE A 181 -16.02 -7.61 1.19
N LYS A 182 -17.12 -7.18 0.55
CA LYS A 182 -18.50 -7.55 0.93
C LYS A 182 -18.81 -7.40 2.43
N ASN A 183 -18.48 -6.24 3.02
CA ASN A 183 -18.73 -5.94 4.44
C ASN A 183 -17.98 -6.87 5.42
N GLN A 184 -16.87 -7.44 4.98
CA GLN A 184 -15.98 -8.25 5.81
C GLN A 184 -14.53 -7.83 5.54
N PHE A 185 -13.72 -7.78 6.58
CA PHE A 185 -12.28 -7.52 6.47
C PHE A 185 -11.52 -8.84 6.52
N TYR A 186 -10.75 -9.11 5.47
CA TYR A 186 -9.94 -10.31 5.32
C TYR A 186 -8.50 -9.96 5.66
N MET A 187 -7.93 -10.67 6.62
CA MET A 187 -6.60 -10.41 7.16
C MET A 187 -5.69 -11.62 6.94
N PHE A 188 -4.53 -11.34 6.35
CA PHE A 188 -3.43 -12.25 6.08
C PHE A 188 -2.19 -11.79 6.82
N GLY A 189 -1.28 -12.73 7.11
CA GLY A 189 -0.04 -12.44 7.83
C GLY A 189 -0.20 -12.63 9.34
N CYS A 190 0.41 -11.74 10.13
CA CYS A 190 0.38 -11.72 11.61
C CYS A 190 1.09 -12.86 12.37
N SER A 191 1.38 -14.01 11.74
CA SER A 191 2.01 -15.18 12.37
C SER A 191 3.22 -15.68 11.61
N SER A 192 4.31 -16.00 12.32
CA SER A 192 5.50 -16.69 11.78
C SER A 192 5.41 -18.22 11.88
N GLU A 193 4.23 -18.76 12.18
CA GLU A 193 4.03 -20.21 12.28
C GLU A 193 4.03 -20.89 10.91
N THR A 194 4.31 -22.19 10.90
CA THR A 194 4.20 -23.02 9.70
C THR A 194 2.75 -23.09 9.21
N ASN A 195 2.57 -23.19 7.90
CA ASN A 195 1.27 -23.23 7.23
C ASN A 195 0.46 -21.92 7.36
N ARG A 196 1.12 -20.76 7.42
CA ARG A 196 0.47 -19.46 7.65
C ARG A 196 -0.57 -19.09 6.59
N PHE A 197 -0.45 -19.64 5.38
CA PHE A 197 -1.39 -19.38 4.29
C PHE A 197 -2.58 -20.33 4.26
N LYS A 198 -2.64 -21.35 5.12
CA LYS A 198 -3.77 -22.28 5.17
C LYS A 198 -5.01 -21.68 5.79
N THR A 199 -4.87 -20.60 6.57
CA THR A 199 -5.99 -19.94 7.20
C THR A 199 -6.01 -18.44 6.93
N VAL A 200 -7.17 -17.83 7.10
CA VAL A 200 -7.39 -16.39 6.98
C VAL A 200 -8.30 -15.95 8.13
N TYR A 201 -7.95 -14.82 8.76
CA TYR A 201 -8.82 -14.18 9.73
C TYR A 201 -9.81 -13.27 9.00
N ILE A 202 -11.09 -13.36 9.38
CA ILE A 202 -12.15 -12.54 8.80
C ILE A 202 -12.90 -11.83 9.92
N PHE A 203 -12.96 -10.51 9.84
CA PHE A 203 -13.79 -9.67 10.71
C PHE A 203 -15.07 -9.27 9.99
N ASP A 204 -16.22 -9.65 10.54
CA ASP A 204 -17.52 -9.26 10.01
C ASP A 204 -18.00 -7.95 10.66
N PHE A 205 -18.14 -6.89 9.87
CA PHE A 205 -18.55 -5.56 10.38
C PHE A 205 -20.00 -5.50 10.87
N SER A 206 -20.86 -6.45 10.47
CA SER A 206 -22.26 -6.50 10.90
C SER A 206 -22.37 -7.00 12.34
N THR A 207 -21.53 -7.97 12.70
CA THR A 207 -21.54 -8.63 14.01
C THR A 207 -20.36 -8.25 14.89
N ASN A 208 -19.42 -7.47 14.34
CA ASN A 208 -18.14 -7.15 14.96
C ASN A 208 -17.38 -8.40 15.44
N THR A 209 -17.43 -9.48 14.67
CA THR A 209 -16.91 -10.79 15.10
C THR A 209 -15.77 -11.26 14.21
N TRP A 210 -14.68 -11.69 14.85
CA TRP A 210 -13.57 -12.39 14.21
C TRP A 210 -13.86 -13.88 14.06
N THR A 211 -13.57 -14.40 12.87
CA THR A 211 -13.62 -15.83 12.55
C THR A 211 -12.33 -16.25 11.87
N LEU A 212 -11.86 -17.46 12.15
CA LEU A 212 -10.74 -18.08 11.44
C LEU A 212 -11.31 -19.07 10.44
N ARG A 213 -10.91 -18.97 9.17
CA ARG A 213 -11.37 -19.87 8.11
C ARG A 213 -10.20 -20.52 7.40
N GLU A 214 -10.39 -21.77 6.98
CA GLU A 214 -9.45 -22.48 6.12
C GLU A 214 -9.55 -21.97 4.69
N THR A 215 -8.41 -21.99 3.99
CA THR A 215 -8.27 -21.64 2.57
C THR A 215 -7.96 -22.89 1.77
N SER A 216 -8.13 -22.83 0.45
CA SER A 216 -7.86 -23.90 -0.51
C SER A 216 -8.41 -25.28 -0.15
N LEU A 217 -9.63 -25.33 0.41
CA LEU A 217 -10.27 -26.58 0.80
C LEU A 217 -10.42 -27.55 -0.39
N LYS A 218 -10.62 -27.03 -1.60
CA LYS A 218 -10.81 -27.84 -2.82
C LYS A 218 -9.48 -28.20 -3.48
N SER A 219 -8.64 -27.21 -3.72
CA SER A 219 -7.39 -27.40 -4.48
C SER A 219 -6.25 -27.97 -3.64
N GLN A 220 -6.26 -27.73 -2.32
CA GLN A 220 -5.15 -28.04 -1.40
C GLN A 220 -3.81 -27.45 -1.87
N GLN A 221 -3.85 -26.35 -2.62
CA GLN A 221 -2.68 -25.61 -3.06
C GLN A 221 -2.48 -24.38 -2.18
N TYR A 222 -1.24 -24.14 -1.80
CA TYR A 222 -0.86 -23.02 -0.95
C TYR A 222 0.49 -22.46 -1.40
N PRO A 223 0.72 -21.15 -1.21
CA PRO A 223 2.07 -20.60 -1.24
C PRO A 223 2.94 -21.27 -0.17
N ASP A 224 4.23 -21.46 -0.49
CA ASP A 224 5.23 -21.87 0.50
C ASP A 224 5.32 -20.83 1.63
N ASP A 225 5.54 -21.29 2.85
CA ASP A 225 5.79 -20.41 4.01
C ASP A 225 6.97 -19.47 3.73
N ARG A 226 6.77 -18.18 4.02
CA ARG A 226 7.71 -17.10 3.72
C ARG A 226 7.46 -15.90 4.63
N THR A 227 8.47 -15.06 4.76
CA THR A 227 8.42 -13.76 5.43
C THR A 227 8.80 -12.65 4.46
N GLU A 228 8.58 -11.39 4.85
CA GLU A 228 8.93 -10.20 4.05
C GLU A 228 8.26 -10.19 2.67
N GLU A 229 7.13 -10.89 2.55
CA GLU A 229 6.28 -10.90 1.38
C GLU A 229 5.49 -9.58 1.23
N SER A 230 4.85 -9.42 0.08
CA SER A 230 3.96 -8.30 -0.17
C SER A 230 2.60 -8.77 -0.66
N PHE A 231 1.54 -8.07 -0.24
CA PHE A 231 0.18 -8.26 -0.72
C PHE A 231 -0.33 -7.00 -1.40
N ALA A 232 -1.08 -7.21 -2.48
CA ALA A 232 -1.92 -6.20 -3.07
C ALA A 232 -3.33 -6.77 -3.30
N PHE A 233 -4.35 -5.92 -3.28
CA PHE A 233 -5.75 -6.36 -3.35
C PHE A 233 -6.50 -5.60 -4.43
N SER A 234 -7.41 -6.28 -5.13
CA SER A 234 -8.27 -5.67 -6.15
C SER A 234 -9.48 -6.58 -6.44
N ARG A 235 -10.68 -5.98 -6.50
CA ARG A 235 -11.96 -6.63 -6.87
C ARG A 235 -12.24 -7.99 -6.21
N GLY A 236 -11.96 -8.13 -4.92
CA GLY A 236 -12.20 -9.39 -4.22
C GLY A 236 -11.13 -10.45 -4.44
N PHE A 237 -9.97 -10.08 -4.99
CA PHE A 237 -8.79 -10.91 -5.07
C PHE A 237 -7.64 -10.31 -4.24
N GLY A 238 -6.84 -11.18 -3.61
CA GLY A 238 -5.54 -10.82 -3.04
C GLY A 238 -4.41 -11.43 -3.87
N TYR A 239 -3.32 -10.69 -4.02
CA TYR A 239 -2.13 -11.08 -4.78
C TYR A 239 -0.92 -11.08 -3.85
N LEU A 240 -0.48 -12.27 -3.45
CA LEU A 240 0.75 -12.50 -2.71
C LEU A 240 1.91 -12.61 -3.68
N ASN A 241 3.02 -11.94 -3.40
CA ASN A 241 4.22 -12.04 -4.23
C ASN A 241 5.50 -11.80 -3.44
N GLY A 242 6.57 -12.43 -3.93
CA GLY A 242 7.89 -12.35 -3.32
C GLY A 242 7.95 -12.96 -1.92
N GLY A 243 8.79 -12.39 -1.06
CA GLY A 243 9.15 -12.89 0.25
C GLY A 243 10.37 -13.82 0.22
N LYS A 244 10.79 -14.29 1.40
CA LYS A 244 11.92 -15.21 1.55
C LYS A 244 11.68 -16.27 2.62
N VAL A 245 12.42 -17.37 2.53
CA VAL A 245 12.56 -18.32 3.63
C VAL A 245 13.66 -17.84 4.56
N GLN A 246 13.37 -17.63 5.84
CA GLN A 246 14.30 -16.99 6.77
C GLN A 246 15.59 -17.82 6.97
N GLU A 247 15.48 -19.15 7.07
CA GLU A 247 16.61 -20.04 7.37
C GLU A 247 17.59 -20.18 6.19
N THR A 248 17.06 -20.20 4.97
CA THR A 248 17.86 -20.41 3.76
C THR A 248 18.16 -19.11 3.00
N SER A 249 17.54 -18.00 3.41
CA SER A 249 17.54 -16.72 2.68
C SER A 249 17.11 -16.85 1.21
N LYS A 250 16.40 -17.93 0.84
CA LYS A 250 15.87 -18.15 -0.50
C LYS A 250 14.73 -17.17 -0.77
N ASN A 251 14.91 -16.30 -1.75
CA ASN A 251 13.86 -15.38 -2.20
C ASN A 251 12.89 -16.07 -3.17
N PHE A 252 11.63 -15.65 -3.11
CA PHE A 252 10.58 -16.09 -4.03
C PHE A 252 10.32 -15.03 -5.10
N SER A 253 9.97 -15.48 -6.30
CA SER A 253 9.51 -14.63 -7.41
C SER A 253 8.09 -14.97 -7.87
N ASP A 254 7.49 -16.01 -7.32
CA ASP A 254 6.15 -16.43 -7.72
C ASP A 254 5.07 -15.45 -7.26
N ILE A 255 3.96 -15.45 -7.98
CA ILE A 255 2.77 -14.68 -7.66
C ILE A 255 1.62 -15.65 -7.43
N TRP A 256 0.98 -15.52 -6.27
CA TRP A 256 -0.20 -16.28 -5.89
C TRP A 256 -1.40 -15.36 -5.83
N LYS A 257 -2.55 -15.85 -6.31
CA LYS A 257 -3.82 -15.15 -6.21
C LYS A 257 -4.75 -15.93 -5.27
N ILE A 258 -5.39 -15.25 -4.33
CA ILE A 258 -6.53 -15.78 -3.57
C ILE A 258 -7.82 -15.09 -3.99
N ASP A 259 -8.87 -15.88 -4.21
CA ASP A 259 -10.25 -15.39 -4.35
C ASP A 259 -10.88 -15.24 -2.97
N LEU A 260 -11.33 -14.03 -2.60
CA LEU A 260 -11.90 -13.76 -1.26
C LEU A 260 -13.32 -14.32 -1.07
N VAL A 261 -14.01 -14.72 -2.14
CA VAL A 261 -15.28 -15.44 -2.07
C VAL A 261 -15.04 -16.91 -1.76
N SER A 262 -14.23 -17.59 -2.58
CA SER A 262 -14.03 -19.03 -2.45
C SER A 262 -12.94 -19.41 -1.46
N LEU A 263 -12.07 -18.46 -1.10
CA LEU A 263 -10.84 -18.66 -0.31
C LEU A 263 -9.88 -19.67 -0.96
N GLU A 264 -9.86 -19.76 -2.29
CA GLU A 264 -8.97 -20.68 -3.01
C GLU A 264 -7.74 -19.93 -3.51
N TRP A 265 -6.56 -20.48 -3.23
CA TRP A 265 -5.30 -20.03 -3.79
C TRP A 265 -5.06 -20.64 -5.17
N VAL A 266 -4.50 -19.84 -6.07
CA VAL A 266 -4.04 -20.26 -7.40
C VAL A 266 -2.69 -19.60 -7.66
N LYS A 267 -1.69 -20.41 -8.01
CA LYS A 267 -0.40 -19.89 -8.49
C LYS A 267 -0.61 -19.35 -9.91
N LEU A 268 -0.17 -18.11 -10.15
CA LEU A 268 -0.22 -17.53 -11.49
C LEU A 268 0.98 -17.97 -12.32
N ASP A 269 0.82 -18.02 -13.64
CA ASP A 269 1.91 -18.29 -14.58
C ASP A 269 2.91 -17.12 -14.66
N HIS A 270 2.52 -15.95 -14.18
CA HIS A 270 3.36 -14.76 -14.09
C HIS A 270 4.21 -14.78 -12.82
N ALA A 271 5.44 -14.27 -12.93
CA ALA A 271 6.39 -14.14 -11.83
C ALA A 271 7.10 -12.78 -11.88
N LEU A 272 7.66 -12.38 -10.74
CA LEU A 272 8.64 -11.29 -10.66
C LEU A 272 9.89 -11.66 -11.47
N LYS A 273 10.57 -10.67 -12.05
CA LYS A 273 11.83 -10.88 -12.79
C LYS A 273 12.92 -11.55 -11.96
N ALA A 274 12.96 -11.24 -10.66
CA ALA A 274 13.91 -11.81 -9.72
C ALA A 274 13.20 -12.07 -8.38
N GLY A 275 13.72 -13.03 -7.61
CA GLY A 275 13.23 -13.26 -6.26
C GLY A 275 13.44 -12.01 -5.41
N THR A 276 12.44 -11.59 -4.64
CA THR A 276 12.50 -10.33 -3.88
C THR A 276 11.77 -10.42 -2.54
N SER A 277 12.34 -9.78 -1.52
CA SER A 277 11.72 -9.54 -0.22
C SER A 277 11.73 -8.05 0.16
N ASP A 278 10.99 -7.65 1.20
CA ASP A 278 10.92 -6.28 1.73
C ASP A 278 10.45 -5.21 0.72
N HIS A 279 9.75 -5.63 -0.33
CA HIS A 279 9.17 -4.74 -1.33
C HIS A 279 7.73 -4.36 -1.00
N CYS A 280 7.25 -3.30 -1.63
CA CYS A 280 5.85 -2.91 -1.58
C CYS A 280 5.16 -3.22 -2.91
N THR A 281 3.88 -3.60 -2.86
CA THR A 281 3.06 -3.88 -4.04
C THR A 281 1.72 -3.18 -4.00
N SER A 282 1.19 -2.88 -5.19
CA SER A 282 -0.14 -2.30 -5.35
C SER A 282 -0.70 -2.70 -6.72
N VAL A 283 -2.03 -2.88 -6.79
CA VAL A 283 -2.71 -3.15 -8.05
C VAL A 283 -3.32 -1.87 -8.59
N LEU A 284 -3.09 -1.61 -9.88
CA LEU A 284 -3.69 -0.52 -10.63
C LEU A 284 -4.63 -1.06 -11.71
N ASN A 285 -5.83 -0.47 -11.81
CA ASN A 285 -6.86 -0.78 -12.81
C ASN A 285 -7.16 -2.29 -12.94
N ASP A 286 -7.00 -3.02 -11.83
CA ASP A 286 -7.26 -4.47 -11.72
C ASP A 286 -6.47 -5.35 -12.70
N SER A 287 -5.46 -4.77 -13.37
CA SER A 287 -4.76 -5.37 -14.51
C SER A 287 -3.26 -5.42 -14.29
N TYR A 288 -2.72 -4.43 -13.58
CA TYR A 288 -1.28 -4.29 -13.39
C TYR A 288 -0.94 -4.36 -11.91
N LEU A 289 -0.09 -5.31 -11.55
CA LEU A 289 0.59 -5.33 -10.26
C LEU A 289 1.88 -4.55 -10.41
N TYR A 290 2.00 -3.47 -9.64
CA TYR A 290 3.24 -2.72 -9.50
C TYR A 290 3.97 -3.20 -8.26
N ARG A 291 5.29 -3.39 -8.42
CA ARG A 291 6.22 -3.66 -7.33
C ARG A 291 7.26 -2.55 -7.28
N PHE A 292 7.60 -2.10 -6.09
CA PHE A 292 8.69 -1.13 -5.90
C PHE A 292 9.60 -1.51 -4.74
N GLY A 293 10.91 -1.28 -4.92
CA GLY A 293 11.94 -1.50 -3.90
C GLY A 293 12.17 -2.98 -3.59
N GLY A 294 12.69 -3.25 -2.40
CA GLY A 294 13.00 -4.58 -1.88
C GLY A 294 14.46 -5.00 -2.05
N LYS A 295 14.78 -6.23 -1.63
CA LYS A 295 16.09 -6.87 -1.75
C LYS A 295 16.03 -8.06 -2.70
N SER A 296 17.05 -8.24 -3.51
CA SER A 296 17.26 -9.44 -4.32
C SER A 296 18.70 -9.95 -4.15
N GLN A 297 18.93 -11.24 -4.35
CA GLN A 297 20.28 -11.82 -4.21
C GLN A 297 21.23 -11.33 -5.31
N ASP A 298 20.71 -11.03 -6.50
CA ASP A 298 21.51 -10.72 -7.69
C ASP A 298 21.51 -9.22 -8.07
N SER A 299 20.70 -8.38 -7.41
CA SER A 299 20.59 -6.95 -7.75
C SER A 299 20.05 -6.07 -6.62
N ASP A 300 20.59 -4.85 -6.56
CA ASP A 300 20.14 -3.78 -5.67
C ASP A 300 18.84 -3.16 -6.21
N CYS A 301 17.70 -3.81 -5.95
CA CYS A 301 16.40 -3.44 -6.54
C CYS A 301 15.66 -2.29 -5.83
N HIS A 302 16.36 -1.53 -4.98
CA HIS A 302 15.84 -0.44 -4.14
C HIS A 302 15.13 0.70 -4.90
N ASN A 303 15.41 0.91 -6.19
CA ASN A 303 14.75 1.94 -7.01
C ASN A 303 13.94 1.37 -8.17
N THR A 304 13.73 0.06 -8.22
CA THR A 304 13.10 -0.59 -9.37
C THR A 304 11.58 -0.60 -9.22
N LEU A 305 10.90 0.15 -10.08
CA LEU A 305 9.47 0.00 -10.31
C LEU A 305 9.22 -1.06 -11.39
N GLU A 306 8.71 -2.20 -10.99
CA GLU A 306 8.36 -3.30 -11.88
C GLU A 306 6.84 -3.34 -12.12
N LYS A 307 6.42 -3.46 -13.38
CA LYS A 307 5.01 -3.60 -13.80
C LYS A 307 4.79 -5.03 -14.30
N ILE A 308 3.86 -5.75 -13.69
CA ILE A 308 3.44 -7.09 -14.10
C ILE A 308 1.97 -7.06 -14.50
N THR A 309 1.64 -7.67 -15.65
CA THR A 309 0.25 -7.82 -16.09
C THR A 309 -0.34 -9.07 -15.47
N ILE A 310 -1.26 -8.91 -14.53
CA ILE A 310 -1.96 -10.01 -13.82
C ILE A 310 -3.31 -10.34 -14.44
N ARG A 311 -3.85 -9.41 -15.24
CA ARG A 311 -5.07 -9.59 -16.04
C ARG A 311 -4.93 -8.73 -17.31
N PRO A 312 -5.47 -9.19 -18.46
CA PRO A 312 -5.48 -8.38 -19.67
C PRO A 312 -6.12 -7.00 -19.42
N PRO A 313 -5.42 -5.90 -19.76
CA PRO A 313 -5.98 -4.56 -19.65
C PRO A 313 -7.15 -4.38 -20.63
N THR A 314 -8.06 -3.46 -20.32
CA THR A 314 -9.14 -3.11 -21.23
C THR A 314 -8.59 -2.42 -22.48
N LEU A 315 -9.28 -2.54 -23.61
CA LEU A 315 -8.93 -1.80 -24.82
C LEU A 315 -8.89 -0.28 -24.56
N PHE A 316 -9.81 0.23 -23.73
CA PHE A 316 -9.81 1.63 -23.32
C PHE A 316 -8.50 2.03 -22.62
N GLN A 317 -8.03 1.24 -21.66
CA GLN A 317 -6.75 1.48 -20.97
C GLN A 317 -5.56 1.48 -21.94
N LEU A 318 -5.53 0.52 -22.88
CA LEU A 318 -4.49 0.44 -23.90
C LEU A 318 -4.50 1.66 -24.83
N CYS A 319 -5.68 2.10 -25.26
CA CYS A 319 -5.84 3.31 -26.05
C CYS A 319 -5.37 4.55 -25.29
N LEU A 320 -5.74 4.69 -24.01
CA LEU A 320 -5.35 5.82 -23.17
C LEU A 320 -3.81 5.90 -23.02
N GLU A 321 -3.16 4.77 -22.73
CA GLU A 321 -1.70 4.66 -22.66
C GLU A 321 -1.05 5.01 -24.01
N SER A 322 -1.60 4.52 -25.12
CA SER A 322 -1.09 4.80 -26.47
C SER A 322 -1.20 6.28 -26.84
N ILE A 323 -2.35 6.90 -26.56
CA ILE A 323 -2.59 8.32 -26.82
C ILE A 323 -1.62 9.18 -26.00
N LYS A 324 -1.55 8.96 -24.66
CA LYS A 324 -0.72 9.78 -23.77
C LYS A 324 0.77 9.71 -24.11
N ARG A 325 1.25 8.52 -24.52
CA ARG A 325 2.65 8.31 -24.90
C ARG A 325 2.97 8.70 -26.34
N SER A 326 1.98 9.12 -27.13
CA SER A 326 2.23 9.52 -28.50
C SER A 326 2.92 10.89 -28.56
N PRO A 327 3.98 11.06 -29.38
CA PRO A 327 4.54 12.38 -29.63
C PRO A 327 3.53 13.32 -30.31
N LYS A 328 2.46 12.77 -30.89
CA LYS A 328 1.36 13.53 -31.52
C LYS A 328 0.22 13.84 -30.56
N LEU A 329 0.42 13.71 -29.25
CA LEU A 329 -0.62 13.91 -28.24
C LEU A 329 -1.38 15.24 -28.43
N ARG A 330 -0.68 16.35 -28.69
CA ARG A 330 -1.32 17.66 -28.95
C ARG A 330 -2.23 17.65 -30.18
N THR A 331 -1.84 16.92 -31.22
CA THR A 331 -2.67 16.76 -32.43
C THR A 331 -3.89 15.91 -32.11
N TYR A 332 -3.71 14.79 -31.41
CA TYR A 332 -4.81 13.91 -31.02
C TYR A 332 -5.81 14.60 -30.09
N ALA A 333 -5.34 15.47 -29.19
CA ALA A 333 -6.19 16.22 -28.28
C ALA A 333 -7.29 17.02 -29.01
N ASN A 334 -7.06 17.48 -30.24
CA ASN A 334 -8.07 18.21 -31.03
C ASN A 334 -9.22 17.32 -31.53
N TYR A 335 -9.03 16.00 -31.57
CA TYR A 335 -10.00 15.04 -32.10
C TYR A 335 -10.64 14.17 -31.01
N LEU A 336 -10.14 14.26 -29.77
CA LEU A 336 -10.61 13.43 -28.67
C LEU A 336 -11.85 14.06 -28.00
N PRO A 337 -12.85 13.25 -27.63
CA PRO A 337 -13.96 13.70 -26.81
C PRO A 337 -13.48 14.31 -25.48
N PRO A 338 -14.20 15.30 -24.91
CA PRO A 338 -13.84 15.95 -23.65
C PRO A 338 -13.59 14.98 -22.48
N VAL A 339 -14.34 13.87 -22.43
CA VAL A 339 -14.17 12.85 -21.39
C VAL A 339 -12.77 12.22 -21.46
N ILE A 340 -12.31 11.85 -22.65
CA ILE A 340 -10.97 11.27 -22.83
C ILE A 340 -9.89 12.33 -22.57
N LEU A 341 -10.12 13.59 -22.94
CA LEU A 341 -9.18 14.67 -22.63
C LEU A 341 -8.94 14.85 -21.13
N ASN A 342 -10.01 14.73 -20.33
CA ASN A 342 -9.92 14.76 -18.87
C ASN A 342 -9.15 13.54 -18.33
N ASP A 343 -9.42 12.33 -18.85
CA ASP A 343 -8.73 11.09 -18.44
C ASP A 343 -7.25 11.07 -18.84
N VAL A 344 -6.91 11.71 -19.96
CA VAL A 344 -5.53 11.92 -20.40
C VAL A 344 -4.84 13.00 -19.57
N ASN A 345 -5.57 13.77 -18.75
CA ASN A 345 -5.07 14.91 -17.97
C ASN A 345 -4.17 15.81 -18.83
N PHE A 346 -4.71 16.28 -19.95
CA PHE A 346 -3.98 17.08 -20.93
C PHE A 346 -3.92 18.55 -20.47
N ASP A 347 -2.81 18.95 -19.84
CA ASP A 347 -2.51 20.35 -19.57
C ASP A 347 -2.00 21.03 -20.85
N LYS A 348 -2.77 21.99 -21.37
CA LYS A 348 -2.38 22.79 -22.57
C LYS A 348 -1.09 23.59 -22.38
N ASN A 349 -0.62 23.76 -21.14
CA ASN A 349 0.54 24.55 -20.77
C ASN A 349 1.82 23.72 -20.50
N ASP A 350 1.77 22.40 -20.69
CA ASP A 350 2.94 21.54 -20.46
C ASP A 350 3.92 21.64 -21.65
N SER A 351 4.97 22.45 -21.48
CA SER A 351 6.03 22.71 -22.47
C SER A 351 7.03 21.56 -22.61
N SER A 352 6.90 20.50 -21.80
CA SER A 352 7.78 19.31 -21.86
C SER A 352 7.50 18.38 -23.05
N LEU A 353 6.41 18.63 -23.79
CA LEU A 353 5.96 17.82 -24.93
C LEU A 353 6.42 18.39 -26.29
N ASP A 354 7.29 19.40 -26.31
CA ASP A 354 7.72 20.12 -27.52
C ASP A 354 9.07 19.62 -28.11
N SER A 355 9.51 18.41 -27.80
CA SER A 355 10.72 17.80 -28.39
C SER A 355 10.45 16.53 -29.19
#